data_AF-A0A286ICB4-F1
#
_entry.id   AF-A0A286ICB4-F1
#
_cell.length_a   1.000
_cell.length_b   1.000
_cell.length_c   1.000
_cell.angle_alpha   90.00
_cell.angle_beta   90.00
_cell.angle_gamma   90.00
#
_symmetry.space_group_name_H-M   'P 1'
#
loop_
_entity.id
_entity.type
_entity.pdbx_description
1 polymer ?
#
loop_
_entity_poly.entity_id
_entity_poly.type
_entity_poly.pdbx_seq_one_letter_code
_entity_poly.pdbx_strand_id
1 'polypeptide(L)' 'MTTESTNCVSRFFSAARQSLNFAFQAERLAHTPDAAFKALGTTRQQALRNLADQL' A
#
# COMPACT_ATOMS: atom_id res chain seq x y z
N MET A 1 21.45 -17.40 23.09
CA MET A 1 20.39 -16.47 22.64
C MET A 1 20.89 -15.75 21.41
N THR A 2 20.53 -16.18 20.20
CA THR A 2 21.03 -15.63 18.91
C THR A 2 19.91 -15.47 17.87
N THR A 3 18.67 -15.25 18.33
CA THR A 3 17.45 -15.17 17.49
C THR A 3 16.89 -13.75 17.35
N GLU A 4 17.60 -12.72 17.80
CA GLU A 4 17.16 -11.31 17.65
C GLU A 4 17.56 -10.71 16.29
N SER A 5 18.71 -11.12 15.73
CA SER A 5 19.23 -10.56 14.47
C SER A 5 18.34 -10.91 13.26
N THR A 6 17.86 -12.15 13.16
CA THR A 6 16.95 -12.58 12.09
C THR A 6 15.60 -11.87 12.14
N ASN A 7 15.10 -11.56 13.34
CA ASN A 7 13.84 -10.88 13.54
C ASN A 7 13.91 -9.40 13.12
N CYS A 8 15.01 -8.71 13.41
CA CYS A 8 15.15 -7.30 13.07
C CYS A 8 15.24 -7.07 11.55
N VAL A 9 16.04 -7.90 10.87
CA VAL A 9 16.19 -7.86 9.41
C VAL A 9 14.89 -8.25 8.70
N SER A 10 14.21 -9.30 9.18
CA SER A 10 12.89 -9.70 8.66
C SER A 10 11.84 -8.60 8.84
N ARG A 11 11.80 -7.93 10.00
CA ARG A 11 10.90 -6.80 10.25
C ARG A 11 11.22 -5.60 9.36
N PHE A 12 12.50 -5.30 9.13
CA PHE A 12 12.92 -4.23 8.23
C PHE A 12 12.47 -4.50 6.79
N PHE A 13 12.74 -5.70 6.26
CA PHE A 13 12.30 -6.06 4.91
C PHE A 13 10.78 -6.18 4.80
N SER A 14 10.09 -6.60 5.86
CA SER A 14 8.63 -6.62 5.91
C SER A 14 8.05 -5.20 5.84
N ALA A 15 8.60 -4.26 6.63
CA ALA A 15 8.21 -2.85 6.59
C ALA A 15 8.52 -2.21 5.23
N ALA A 16 9.72 -2.45 4.68
CA ALA A 16 10.09 -1.98 3.35
C ALA A 16 9.15 -2.52 2.26
N ARG A 17 8.76 -3.80 2.35
CA ARG A 17 7.79 -4.41 1.44
C ARG A 17 6.40 -3.80 1.57
N GLN A 18 5.94 -3.50 2.79
CA GLN A 18 4.69 -2.77 3.00
C GLN A 18 4.72 -1.38 2.37
N SER A 19 5.81 -0.61 2.58
CA SER A 19 5.96 0.72 1.98
C SER A 19 6.02 0.67 0.44
N LEU A 20 6.75 -0.29 -0.14
CA LEU A 20 6.80 -0.47 -1.59
C LEU A 20 5.45 -0.89 -2.17
N ASN A 21 4.73 -1.78 -1.49
CA ASN A 21 3.41 -2.21 -1.91
C ASN A 21 2.41 -1.04 -1.84
N PHE A 22 2.48 -0.21 -0.80
CA PHE A 22 1.69 1.01 -0.72
C PHE A 22 2.01 1.97 -1.87
N ALA A 23 3.29 2.25 -2.14
CA ALA A 23 3.70 3.15 -3.22
C ALA A 23 3.19 2.64 -4.58
N PHE A 24 3.36 1.34 -4.86
CA PHE A 24 2.89 0.72 -6.09
C PHE A 24 1.37 0.78 -6.24
N GLN A 25 0.62 0.54 -5.17
CA GLN A 25 -0.83 0.65 -5.20
C GLN A 25 -1.28 2.10 -5.36
N ALA A 26 -0.68 3.06 -4.65
CA ALA A 26 -0.98 4.47 -4.79
C ALA A 26 -0.71 4.98 -6.22
N GLU A 27 0.42 4.56 -6.82
CA GLU A 27 0.76 4.85 -8.21
C GLU A 27 -0.25 4.24 -9.18
N ARG A 28 -0.63 2.97 -8.99
CA ARG A 28 -1.69 2.35 -9.80
C ARG A 28 -3.02 3.08 -9.67
N LEU A 29 -3.43 3.49 -8.47
CA LEU A 29 -4.65 4.28 -8.26
C LEU A 29 -4.56 5.66 -8.95
N ALA A 30 -3.39 6.29 -8.94
CA ALA A 30 -3.16 7.57 -9.61
C ALA A 30 -3.27 7.44 -11.15
N HIS A 31 -2.73 6.36 -11.71
CA HIS A 31 -2.82 6.05 -13.14
C HIS A 31 -4.15 5.40 -13.57
N THR A 32 -5.00 5.03 -12.62
CA THR A 32 -6.31 4.45 -12.92
C THR A 32 -7.26 5.56 -13.43
N PRO A 33 -7.95 5.35 -14.56
CA PRO A 33 -8.87 6.34 -15.11
C PRO A 33 -10.07 6.58 -14.18
N ASP A 34 -10.53 7.84 -14.08
CA ASP A 34 -11.71 8.23 -13.28
C ASP A 34 -12.97 7.42 -13.60
N ALA A 35 -13.09 6.92 -14.84
CA ALA A 35 -14.19 6.06 -15.25
C ALA A 35 -14.27 4.75 -14.44
N ALA A 36 -13.14 4.17 -14.04
CA ALA A 36 -13.12 2.95 -13.23
C ALA A 36 -13.64 3.22 -11.81
N PHE A 37 -13.28 4.37 -11.23
CA PHE A 37 -13.80 4.79 -9.92
C PHE A 37 -15.30 5.09 -10.00
N LYS A 38 -15.74 5.81 -11.03
CA LYS A 38 -17.17 6.08 -11.28
C LYS A 38 -17.99 4.80 -11.47
N ALA A 39 -17.46 3.81 -12.19
CA ALA A 39 -18.13 2.52 -12.38
C ALA A 39 -18.31 1.75 -11.06
N LEU A 40 -17.39 1.94 -10.11
CA LEU A 40 -17.46 1.36 -8.76
C LEU A 40 -18.27 2.23 -7.78
N GLY A 41 -18.79 3.39 -8.22
CA GLY A 41 -19.47 4.34 -7.34
C GLY A 41 -18.54 4.99 -6.31
N THR A 42 -17.23 5.01 -6.56
CA THR A 42 -16.22 5.58 -5.65
C THR A 42 -15.50 6.75 -6.31
N THR A 43 -14.62 7.41 -5.56
CA THR A 43 -13.71 8.44 -6.08
C THR A 43 -12.26 8.02 -5.89
N ARG A 44 -11.36 8.54 -6.73
CA ARG A 44 -9.91 8.33 -6.57
C ARG A 44 -9.44 8.69 -5.16
N GLN A 45 -9.93 9.80 -4.61
CA GLN A 45 -9.60 10.25 -3.26
C GLN A 45 -10.05 9.25 -2.19
N GLN A 46 -11.24 8.68 -2.32
CA GLN A 46 -11.76 7.68 -1.39
C GLN A 46 -10.97 6.37 -1.46
N ALA A 47 -10.60 5.96 -2.68
CA ALA A 47 -9.80 4.76 -2.89
C ALA A 47 -8.36 4.93 -2.34
N LEU A 48 -7.73 6.10 -2.51
CA LEU A 48 -6.45 6.43 -1.88
C LEU A 48 -6.56 6.53 -0.35
N ARG A 49 -7.68 7.07 0.16
CA ARG A 49 -7.95 7.12 1.61
C ARG A 49 -8.06 5.71 2.20
N ASN A 50 -8.80 4.82 1.55
CA ASN A 50 -8.91 3.42 1.95
C ASN A 50 -7.56 2.70 1.90
N LEU A 51 -6.73 2.99 0.89
CA LEU A 51 -5.37 2.46 0.80
C LEU A 51 -4.50 2.91 1.99
N ALA A 52 -4.63 4.18 2.40
CA ALA A 52 -3.92 4.73 3.54
C ALA A 52 -4.44 4.22 4.90
N ASP A 53 -5.73 3.90 5.00
CA ASP A 53 -6.36 3.35 6.21
C ASP A 53 -6.00 1.87 6.45
N GLN A 54 -5.58 1.16 5.40
CA GLN A 54 -5.15 -0.24 5.44
C GLN A 54 -3.70 -0.45 5.89
N LEU A 55 -2.93 0.63 6.09
CA LEU A 55 -1.56 0.61 6.62
C LEU A 55 -1.54 0.70 8.15
#